data_AF-D6YT43-F1
#
_entry.id   AF-D6YT43-F1
#
_cell.length_a   1.000
_cell.length_b   1.000
_cell.length_c   1.000
_cell.angle_alpha   90.00
_cell.angle_beta   90.00
_cell.angle_gamma   90.00
#
_symmetry.space_group_name_H-M   'P 1'
#
loop_
_entity.id
_entity.type
_entity.pdbx_description
1 polymer ?
#
loop_
_entity_poly.entity_id
_entity_poly.type
_entity_poly.pdbx_seq_one_letter_code
_entity_poly.pdbx_strand_id
1 'polypeptide(L)'
;MGQNSTAQLGHFITVANNTWLRQQLSKEDGSIDKAIEMVEHNLKDTVAFINAKGMLHFDAHFHNILTDGELLYFSDFSLATSFQFALSKEELQFFQNHQNYDRCYVVTTLTSWIISRVFGKDHFDEVLNDYANGKTPLVLPAALTPYLSSIVKRYASITLKMNTFFKTLREENEI
;
A
#
# COMPACT_ATOMS: atom_id res chain seq x y z
N MET A 1 26.39 45.91 -8.74
CA MET A 1 25.95 44.61 -9.28
C MET A 1 25.85 43.63 -8.12
N GLY A 2 24.68 43.53 -7.49
CA GLY A 2 24.41 42.53 -6.46
C GLY A 2 23.42 41.52 -7.03
N GLN A 3 23.85 40.27 -7.22
CA GLN A 3 22.94 39.19 -7.57
C GLN A 3 22.19 38.77 -6.31
N ASN A 4 20.90 39.11 -6.26
CA ASN A 4 19.98 38.50 -5.32
C ASN A 4 19.62 37.12 -5.86
N SER A 5 20.30 36.08 -5.38
CA SER A 5 19.84 34.70 -5.52
C SER A 5 18.67 34.49 -4.55
N THR A 6 17.45 34.67 -5.03
CA THR A 6 16.25 34.18 -4.35
C THR A 6 16.19 32.66 -4.53
N ALA A 7 16.62 31.93 -3.51
CA ALA A 7 16.28 30.51 -3.37
C ALA A 7 14.76 30.40 -3.24
N GLN A 8 14.09 29.85 -4.25
CA GLN A 8 12.71 29.41 -4.12
C GLN A 8 12.70 28.17 -3.23
N LEU A 9 12.26 28.32 -1.98
CA LEU A 9 11.84 27.21 -1.14
C LEU A 9 10.57 26.63 -1.77
N GLY A 10 10.73 25.57 -2.57
CA GLY A 10 9.62 24.76 -3.06
C GLY A 10 8.81 24.25 -1.86
N HIS A 11 7.52 24.56 -1.84
CA HIS A 11 6.59 24.09 -0.81
C HIS A 11 6.45 22.56 -0.96
N PHE A 12 7.11 21.78 -0.10
CA PHE A 12 6.86 20.34 0.03
C PHE A 12 5.53 20.14 0.76
N ILE A 13 4.41 20.18 0.02
CA ILE A 13 3.09 19.83 0.56
C ILE A 13 2.85 18.36 0.29
N THR A 14 3.09 17.53 1.29
CA THR A 14 2.72 16.12 1.24
C THR A 14 1.25 15.95 1.64
N VAL A 15 0.51 15.12 0.92
CA VAL A 15 -0.88 14.74 1.24
C VAL A 15 -0.98 13.24 1.45
N ALA A 16 -1.99 12.77 2.18
CA ALA A 16 -2.22 11.33 2.33
C ALA A 16 -2.39 10.66 0.97
N ASN A 17 -1.68 9.55 0.73
CA ASN A 17 -1.67 8.82 -0.53
C ASN A 17 -3.09 8.41 -0.97
N ASN A 18 -3.95 7.97 -0.05
CA ASN A 18 -5.35 7.70 -0.39
C ASN A 18 -6.10 8.94 -0.93
N THR A 19 -5.82 10.14 -0.41
CA THR A 19 -6.44 11.38 -0.89
C THR A 19 -5.94 11.72 -2.30
N TRP A 20 -4.63 11.63 -2.51
CA TRP A 20 -4.01 11.90 -3.80
C TRP A 20 -4.46 10.91 -4.88
N LEU A 21 -4.47 9.61 -4.61
CA LEU A 21 -4.92 8.58 -5.55
C LEU A 21 -6.40 8.75 -5.96
N ARG A 22 -7.26 9.19 -5.03
CA ARG A 22 -8.66 9.50 -5.36
C ARG A 22 -8.78 10.65 -6.35
N GLN A 23 -7.92 11.67 -6.23
CA GLN A 23 -7.88 12.77 -7.19
C GLN A 23 -7.42 12.28 -8.56
N GLN A 24 -6.41 11.41 -8.64
CA GLN A 24 -5.97 10.83 -9.92
C GLN A 24 -7.08 9.98 -10.57
N LEU A 25 -7.81 9.19 -9.78
CA LEU A 25 -8.92 8.38 -10.28
C LEU A 25 -10.08 9.23 -10.85
N SER A 26 -10.29 10.43 -10.33
CA SER A 26 -11.33 11.34 -10.83
C SER A 26 -10.97 12.08 -12.13
N LYS A 27 -9.71 12.00 -12.59
CA LYS A 27 -9.29 12.64 -13.83
C LYS A 27 -9.67 11.76 -15.02
N GLU A 28 -10.24 12.37 -16.04
CA GLU A 28 -10.63 11.70 -17.30
C GLU A 28 -9.45 11.47 -18.26
N ASP A 29 -8.24 11.89 -17.89
CA ASP A 29 -7.03 11.83 -18.72
C ASP A 29 -6.31 10.46 -18.69
N GLY A 30 -6.87 9.47 -17.98
CA GLY A 30 -6.27 8.14 -17.85
C GLY A 30 -4.99 8.11 -17.00
N SER A 31 -4.73 9.15 -16.19
CA SER A 31 -3.54 9.24 -15.33
C SER A 31 -3.49 8.22 -14.20
N ILE A 32 -4.59 7.49 -13.92
CA ILE A 32 -4.65 6.51 -12.84
C ILE A 32 -3.63 5.39 -12.99
N ASP A 33 -3.35 4.93 -14.22
CA ASP A 33 -2.38 3.86 -14.45
C ASP A 33 -0.97 4.28 -14.02
N LYS A 34 -0.55 5.50 -14.43
CA LYS A 34 0.74 6.08 -14.03
C LYS A 34 0.82 6.33 -12.52
N ALA A 35 -0.29 6.77 -11.92
CA ALA A 35 -0.35 7.00 -10.48
C ALA A 35 -0.20 5.70 -9.69
N ILE A 36 -0.88 4.63 -10.11
CA ILE A 36 -0.78 3.31 -9.49
C ILE A 36 0.59 2.70 -9.72
N GLU A 37 1.20 2.90 -10.89
CA GLU A 37 2.57 2.47 -11.19
C GLU A 37 3.59 3.14 -10.25
N MET A 38 3.51 4.47 -10.11
CA MET A 38 4.36 5.22 -9.18
C MET A 38 4.18 4.71 -7.75
N VAL A 39 2.94 4.52 -7.30
CA VAL A 39 2.64 4.04 -5.95
C VAL A 39 3.15 2.61 -5.75
N GLU A 40 2.88 1.68 -6.66
CA GLU A 40 3.36 0.29 -6.57
C GLU A 40 4.89 0.25 -6.44
N HIS A 41 5.59 1.01 -7.29
CA HIS A 41 7.04 1.08 -7.29
C HIS A 41 7.57 1.62 -5.97
N ASN A 42 7.09 2.80 -5.54
CA ASN A 42 7.55 3.45 -4.32
C ASN A 42 7.22 2.63 -3.06
N LEU A 43 6.07 1.95 -3.00
CA LEU A 43 5.72 1.05 -1.89
C LEU A 43 6.77 -0.06 -1.75
N LYS A 44 7.12 -0.71 -2.86
CA LYS A 44 8.11 -1.80 -2.85
C LYS A 44 9.50 -1.32 -2.48
N ASP A 45 9.92 -0.18 -3.05
CA ASP A 45 11.25 0.37 -2.82
C ASP A 45 11.42 0.90 -1.40
N THR A 46 10.40 1.57 -0.87
CA THR A 46 10.42 2.09 0.52
C THR A 46 10.43 0.94 1.53
N VAL A 47 9.62 -0.10 1.33
CA VAL A 47 9.65 -1.30 2.18
C VAL A 47 11.00 -2.00 2.08
N ALA A 48 11.54 -2.20 0.88
CA ALA A 48 12.83 -2.83 0.68
C ALA A 48 13.95 -2.04 1.37
N PHE A 49 13.92 -0.71 1.29
CA PHE A 49 14.86 0.17 1.96
C PHE A 49 14.77 0.04 3.50
N ILE A 50 13.57 0.14 4.06
CA ILE A 50 13.33 0.02 5.51
C ILE A 50 13.78 -1.35 6.03
N ASN A 51 13.42 -2.43 5.31
CA ASN A 51 13.83 -3.80 5.65
C ASN A 51 15.36 -3.98 5.56
N ALA A 52 16.03 -3.41 4.56
CA ALA A 52 17.48 -3.45 4.43
C ALA A 52 18.21 -2.70 5.56
N LYS A 53 17.55 -1.71 6.18
CA LYS A 53 18.02 -1.07 7.41
C LYS A 53 17.66 -1.85 8.68
N GLY A 54 17.03 -3.00 8.53
CA GLY A 54 16.67 -3.86 9.63
C GLY A 54 15.51 -3.37 10.46
N MET A 55 14.56 -2.73 9.81
CA MET A 55 13.36 -2.19 10.44
C MET A 55 12.12 -2.76 9.75
N LEU A 56 11.06 -2.95 10.53
CA LEU A 56 9.71 -3.25 10.10
C LEU A 56 8.79 -2.14 10.62
N HIS A 57 7.86 -1.67 9.80
CA HIS A 57 6.93 -0.59 10.15
C HIS A 57 5.67 -1.10 10.84
N PHE A 58 5.16 -2.26 10.44
CA PHE A 58 3.94 -2.92 10.93
C PHE A 58 2.60 -2.21 10.70
N ASP A 59 2.60 -0.95 10.25
CA ASP A 59 1.38 -0.13 10.10
C ASP A 59 1.38 0.78 8.86
N ALA A 60 1.95 0.28 7.76
CA ALA A 60 2.11 1.02 6.51
C ALA A 60 0.81 1.09 5.68
N HIS A 61 -0.30 1.54 6.28
CA HIS A 61 -1.56 1.74 5.55
C HIS A 61 -1.60 3.09 4.83
N PHE A 62 -2.51 3.24 3.86
CA PHE A 62 -2.57 4.41 2.96
C PHE A 62 -2.88 5.77 3.64
N HIS A 63 -3.12 5.80 4.95
CA HIS A 63 -3.25 7.06 5.71
C HIS A 63 -1.94 7.44 6.41
N ASN A 64 -1.11 6.45 6.72
CA ASN A 64 0.26 6.61 7.22
C ASN A 64 1.28 6.74 6.09
N ILE A 65 0.82 6.71 4.83
CA ILE A 65 1.66 6.95 3.66
C ILE A 65 1.26 8.28 3.05
N LEU A 66 2.24 9.18 2.91
CA LEU A 66 2.10 10.49 2.32
C LEU A 66 2.76 10.52 0.94
N THR A 67 2.37 11.47 0.10
CA THR A 67 2.98 11.69 -1.22
C THR A 67 2.98 13.17 -1.58
N ASP A 68 4.01 13.59 -2.31
CA ASP A 68 4.10 14.88 -3.01
C ASP A 68 3.68 14.76 -4.49
N GLY A 69 3.32 13.56 -4.94
CA GLY A 69 2.99 13.24 -6.33
C GLY A 69 4.14 12.60 -7.13
N GLU A 70 5.35 12.56 -6.58
CA GLU A 70 6.53 11.91 -7.19
C GLU A 70 7.05 10.75 -6.35
N LEU A 71 7.08 10.92 -5.02
CA LEU A 71 7.59 9.96 -4.05
C LEU A 71 6.54 9.59 -3.00
N LEU A 72 6.75 8.46 -2.33
CA LEU A 72 6.02 8.09 -1.12
C LEU A 72 6.89 8.28 0.12
N TYR A 73 6.24 8.71 1.20
CA TYR A 73 6.83 8.89 2.51
C TYR A 73 6.03 8.08 3.52
N PHE A 74 6.67 7.11 4.18
CA PHE A 74 6.05 6.40 5.29
C PHE A 74 6.14 7.28 6.53
N SER A 75 5.06 7.31 7.30
CA SER A 75 4.89 8.12 8.51
C SER A 75 4.26 7.27 9.61
N ASP A 76 4.24 7.78 10.83
CA ASP A 76 3.77 7.05 12.02
C ASP A 76 4.52 5.73 12.28
N PHE A 77 5.73 5.86 12.80
CA PHE A 77 6.58 4.72 13.18
C PHE A 77 6.30 4.23 14.62
N SER A 78 5.13 4.52 15.19
CA SER A 78 4.80 4.16 16.57
C SER A 78 4.79 2.64 16.82
N LEU A 79 4.51 1.84 15.79
CA LEU A 79 4.54 0.37 15.82
C LEU A 79 5.81 -0.22 15.17
N ALA A 80 6.75 0.62 14.76
CA ALA A 80 7.94 0.14 14.08
C ALA A 80 8.89 -0.59 15.06
N THR A 81 9.53 -1.65 14.58
CA THR A 81 10.55 -2.41 15.32
C THR A 81 11.82 -2.52 14.50
N SER A 82 12.96 -2.62 15.17
CA SER A 82 14.25 -2.81 14.50
C SER A 82 15.13 -3.75 15.30
N PHE A 83 15.96 -4.55 14.60
CA PHE A 83 16.99 -5.36 15.25
C PHE A 83 18.01 -4.51 16.04
N GLN A 84 18.08 -3.21 15.76
CA GLN A 84 18.97 -2.27 16.45
C GLN A 84 18.42 -1.83 17.83
N PHE A 85 17.15 -2.13 18.13
CA PHE A 85 16.58 -1.90 19.46
C PHE A 85 17.03 -2.98 20.44
N ALA A 86 16.89 -2.70 21.74
CA ALA A 86 17.15 -3.66 22.79
C ALA A 86 15.98 -4.66 22.92
N LEU A 87 15.85 -5.54 21.93
CA LEU A 87 14.77 -6.53 21.86
C LEU A 87 14.98 -7.69 22.84
N SER A 88 13.89 -8.18 23.43
CA SER A 88 13.86 -9.48 24.11
C SER A 88 14.08 -10.63 23.11
N LYS A 89 14.25 -11.85 23.62
CA LYS A 89 14.39 -13.04 22.75
C LYS A 89 13.11 -13.27 21.95
N GLU A 90 11.97 -13.08 22.59
CA GLU A 90 10.65 -13.25 22.00
C GLU A 90 10.39 -12.19 20.91
N GLU A 91 10.76 -10.93 21.17
CA GLU A 91 10.63 -9.83 20.20
C GLU A 91 11.57 -10.01 19.00
N LEU A 92 12.80 -10.48 19.23
CA LEU A 92 13.72 -10.79 18.14
C LEU A 92 13.21 -11.96 17.28
N GLN A 93 12.66 -13.00 17.91
CA GLN A 93 12.04 -14.11 17.18
C GLN A 93 10.83 -13.62 16.38
N PHE A 94 10.00 -12.76 16.97
CA PHE A 94 8.89 -12.12 16.28
C PHE A 94 9.38 -11.32 15.07
N PHE A 95 10.40 -10.46 15.23
CA PHE A 95 11.01 -9.71 14.14
C PHE A 95 11.47 -10.64 13.00
N GLN A 96 12.19 -11.71 13.32
CA GLN A 96 12.74 -12.65 12.34
C GLN A 96 11.63 -13.39 11.57
N ASN A 97 10.55 -13.77 12.26
CA ASN A 97 9.43 -14.48 11.64
C ASN A 97 8.57 -13.58 10.74
N HIS A 98 8.64 -12.26 10.90
CA HIS A 98 7.74 -11.30 10.23
C HIS A 98 8.44 -10.37 9.24
N GLN A 99 9.64 -10.71 8.77
CA GLN A 99 10.40 -9.86 7.82
C GLN A 99 9.66 -9.55 6.51
N ASN A 100 8.71 -10.40 6.11
CA ASN A 100 7.92 -10.19 4.89
C ASN A 100 6.60 -9.43 5.14
N TYR A 101 6.28 -9.09 6.39
CA TYR A 101 4.97 -8.55 6.75
C TYR A 101 4.66 -7.26 5.99
N ASP A 102 5.53 -6.24 6.08
CA ASP A 102 5.28 -4.94 5.43
C ASP A 102 5.13 -5.10 3.91
N ARG A 103 5.96 -5.96 3.30
CA ARG A 103 5.90 -6.25 1.86
C ARG A 103 4.55 -6.82 1.45
N CYS A 104 4.02 -7.77 2.22
CA CYS A 104 2.70 -8.34 1.99
C CYS A 104 1.59 -7.32 2.29
N TYR A 105 1.77 -6.50 3.32
CA TYR A 105 0.77 -5.54 3.77
C TYR A 105 0.56 -4.40 2.78
N VAL A 106 1.63 -3.82 2.22
CA VAL A 106 1.52 -2.69 1.27
C VAL A 106 0.87 -3.09 -0.05
N VAL A 107 1.15 -4.30 -0.55
CA VAL A 107 0.48 -4.80 -1.77
C VAL A 107 -0.97 -5.21 -1.49
N THR A 108 -1.25 -5.68 -0.27
CA THR A 108 -2.61 -5.99 0.18
C THR A 108 -3.45 -4.72 0.23
N THR A 109 -2.93 -3.64 0.82
CA THR A 109 -3.62 -2.35 0.89
C THR A 109 -3.82 -1.72 -0.48
N LEU A 110 -2.83 -1.76 -1.37
CA LEU A 110 -2.97 -1.30 -2.77
C LEU A 110 -4.06 -2.07 -3.52
N THR A 111 -4.00 -3.40 -3.49
CA THR A 111 -4.98 -4.25 -4.18
C THR A 111 -6.37 -4.04 -3.62
N SER A 112 -6.49 -3.95 -2.29
CA SER A 112 -7.77 -3.72 -1.64
C SER A 112 -8.36 -2.35 -1.99
N TRP A 113 -7.49 -1.34 -2.11
CA TRP A 113 -7.88 -0.01 -2.55
C TRP A 113 -8.42 -0.03 -3.98
N ILE A 114 -7.72 -0.70 -4.92
CA ILE A 114 -8.16 -0.82 -6.33
C ILE A 114 -9.52 -1.51 -6.39
N ILE A 115 -9.68 -2.68 -5.79
CA ILE A 115 -10.95 -3.43 -5.82
C ILE A 115 -12.08 -2.59 -5.24
N SER A 116 -11.88 -2.01 -4.05
CA SER A 116 -12.91 -1.20 -3.37
C SER A 116 -13.33 0.03 -4.16
N ARG A 117 -12.43 0.61 -4.97
CA ARG A 117 -12.69 1.83 -5.74
C ARG A 117 -13.29 1.56 -7.11
N VAL A 118 -12.83 0.50 -7.77
CA VAL A 118 -13.24 0.19 -9.13
C VAL A 118 -14.53 -0.63 -9.15
N PHE A 119 -14.65 -1.63 -8.28
CA PHE A 119 -15.81 -2.52 -8.21
C PHE A 119 -16.81 -2.13 -7.12
N GLY A 120 -16.39 -1.32 -6.14
CA GLY A 120 -17.19 -1.01 -4.96
C GLY A 120 -16.99 -2.01 -3.83
N LYS A 121 -17.35 -1.61 -2.61
CA LYS A 121 -17.13 -2.42 -1.40
C LYS A 121 -17.99 -3.68 -1.35
N ASP A 122 -19.21 -3.62 -1.87
CA ASP A 122 -20.17 -4.73 -1.80
C ASP A 122 -19.72 -5.93 -2.65
N HIS A 123 -18.90 -5.68 -3.68
CA HIS A 123 -18.35 -6.71 -4.57
C HIS A 123 -16.93 -7.15 -4.18
N PHE A 124 -16.38 -6.63 -3.09
CA PHE A 124 -14.97 -6.79 -2.74
C PHE A 124 -14.57 -8.27 -2.60
N ASP A 125 -15.29 -9.02 -1.78
CA ASP A 125 -14.95 -10.41 -1.47
C ASP A 125 -15.09 -11.31 -2.69
N GLU A 126 -16.15 -11.13 -3.49
CA GLU A 126 -16.37 -11.88 -4.73
C GLU A 126 -15.23 -11.64 -5.72
N VAL A 127 -14.92 -10.38 -6.01
CA VAL A 127 -13.88 -9.99 -6.97
C VAL A 127 -12.50 -10.47 -6.52
N LEU A 128 -12.17 -10.30 -5.24
CA LEU A 128 -10.90 -10.77 -4.70
C LEU A 128 -10.76 -12.28 -4.83
N ASN A 129 -11.81 -13.03 -4.52
CA ASN A 129 -11.83 -14.49 -4.66
C ASN A 129 -11.68 -14.92 -6.11
N ASP A 130 -12.36 -14.28 -7.05
CA ASP A 130 -12.23 -14.60 -8.48
C ASP A 130 -10.79 -14.43 -8.96
N TYR A 131 -10.20 -13.25 -8.71
CA TYR A 131 -8.82 -12.99 -9.10
C TYR A 131 -7.82 -13.92 -8.41
N ALA A 132 -8.01 -14.21 -7.12
CA ALA A 132 -7.12 -15.11 -6.37
C ALA A 132 -7.16 -16.55 -6.88
N ASN A 133 -8.28 -16.96 -7.50
CA ASN A 133 -8.47 -18.27 -8.14
C ASN A 133 -8.18 -18.27 -9.65
N GLY A 134 -7.62 -17.18 -10.20
CA GLY A 134 -7.32 -17.05 -11.63
C GLY A 134 -8.55 -16.89 -12.52
N LYS A 135 -9.72 -16.61 -11.94
CA LYS A 135 -10.95 -16.31 -12.66
C LYS A 135 -11.02 -14.83 -13.03
N THR A 136 -11.88 -14.51 -13.98
CA THR A 136 -12.20 -13.12 -14.34
C THR A 136 -13.56 -12.77 -13.73
N PRO A 137 -13.70 -11.61 -13.05
CA PRO A 137 -14.99 -11.18 -12.53
C PRO A 137 -16.06 -11.11 -13.62
N LEU A 138 -17.30 -11.44 -13.26
CA LEU A 138 -18.44 -11.47 -14.19
C LEU A 138 -18.74 -10.10 -14.82
N VAL A 139 -18.55 -9.03 -14.05
CA VAL A 139 -18.80 -7.65 -14.48
C VAL A 139 -17.49 -6.88 -14.37
N LEU A 140 -17.07 -6.27 -15.48
CA LEU A 140 -15.88 -5.43 -15.54
C LEU A 140 -16.29 -3.96 -15.65
N PRO A 141 -16.05 -3.13 -14.61
CA PRO A 141 -16.33 -1.71 -14.65
C PRO A 141 -15.47 -0.99 -15.71
N ALA A 142 -16.00 0.10 -16.30
CA ALA A 142 -15.26 0.90 -17.28
C ALA A 142 -13.96 1.51 -16.70
N ALA A 143 -13.92 1.76 -15.40
CA ALA A 143 -12.73 2.26 -14.69
C ALA A 143 -11.61 1.21 -14.54
N LEU A 144 -11.88 -0.07 -14.85
CA LEU A 144 -10.88 -1.14 -14.78
C LEU A 144 -10.03 -1.16 -16.06
N THR A 145 -8.87 -0.52 -16.00
CA THR A 145 -7.88 -0.62 -17.09
C THR A 145 -7.21 -2.00 -17.10
N PRO A 146 -6.59 -2.41 -18.24
CA PRO A 146 -5.77 -3.62 -18.29
C PRO A 146 -4.63 -3.61 -17.26
N TYR A 147 -4.04 -2.44 -16.98
CA TYR A 147 -2.97 -2.30 -16.01
C TYR A 147 -3.47 -2.55 -14.58
N LEU A 148 -4.58 -1.92 -14.16
CA LEU A 148 -5.18 -2.18 -12.85
C LEU A 148 -5.55 -3.66 -12.67
N SER A 149 -6.14 -4.27 -13.71
CA SER A 149 -6.44 -5.72 -13.71
C SER A 149 -5.18 -6.56 -13.52
N SER A 150 -4.04 -6.15 -14.10
CA SER A 150 -2.76 -6.84 -13.93
C SER A 150 -2.22 -6.76 -12.49
N ILE A 151 -2.37 -5.61 -11.82
CA ILE A 151 -1.99 -5.42 -10.42
C ILE A 151 -2.84 -6.31 -9.52
N VAL A 152 -4.16 -6.29 -9.71
CA VAL A 152 -5.08 -7.12 -8.90
C VAL A 152 -4.77 -8.59 -9.11
N LYS A 153 -4.62 -9.07 -10.35
CA LYS A 153 -4.21 -10.45 -10.65
C LYS A 153 -2.91 -10.85 -9.96
N ARG A 154 -1.91 -9.96 -9.96
CA ARG A 154 -0.58 -10.22 -9.39
C ARG A 154 -0.64 -10.43 -7.87
N TYR A 155 -1.51 -9.70 -7.18
CA TYR A 155 -1.50 -9.62 -5.72
C TYR A 155 -2.71 -10.25 -5.03
N ALA A 156 -3.76 -10.63 -5.76
CA ALA A 156 -4.99 -11.16 -5.19
C ALA A 156 -4.78 -12.33 -4.21
N SER A 157 -3.91 -13.29 -4.52
CA SER A 157 -3.66 -14.42 -3.61
C SER A 157 -2.98 -14.00 -2.30
N ILE A 158 -2.13 -12.96 -2.32
CA ILE A 158 -1.50 -12.41 -1.11
C ILE A 158 -2.55 -11.64 -0.31
N THR A 159 -3.32 -10.78 -0.98
CA THR A 159 -4.40 -10.00 -0.39
C THR A 159 -5.44 -10.90 0.28
N LEU A 160 -5.84 -11.99 -0.37
CA LEU A 160 -6.79 -12.96 0.19
C LEU A 160 -6.25 -13.57 1.50
N LYS A 161 -5.00 -14.06 1.50
CA LYS A 161 -4.38 -14.64 2.69
C LYS A 161 -4.28 -13.64 3.84
N MET A 162 -3.84 -12.42 3.56
CA MET A 162 -3.71 -11.36 4.57
C MET A 162 -5.08 -10.98 5.14
N ASN A 163 -6.11 -10.83 4.30
CA ASN A 163 -7.45 -10.51 4.75
C ASN A 163 -8.06 -11.64 5.59
N THR A 164 -7.87 -12.90 5.20
CA THR A 164 -8.27 -14.06 6.01
C THR A 164 -7.58 -14.04 7.37
N PHE A 165 -6.26 -13.81 7.40
CA PHE A 165 -5.50 -13.68 8.64
C PHE A 165 -6.08 -12.59 9.56
N PHE A 166 -6.29 -11.38 9.05
CA PHE A 166 -6.86 -10.29 9.86
C PHE A 166 -8.29 -10.55 10.33
N LYS A 167 -9.10 -11.25 9.51
CA LYS A 167 -10.45 -11.66 9.89
C LYS A 167 -10.40 -12.64 11.05
N THR A 168 -9.62 -13.71 10.94
CA THR A 168 -9.44 -14.71 12.01
C THR A 168 -8.90 -14.07 13.28
N LEU A 169 -7.89 -13.19 13.17
CA LEU A 169 -7.34 -12.48 14.31
C LEU A 169 -8.40 -11.62 15.02
N ARG A 170 -9.30 -10.97 14.27
CA ARG A 170 -10.36 -10.16 14.86
C ARG A 170 -11.40 -11.03 15.58
N GLU A 171 -11.80 -12.13 14.96
CA GLU A 171 -12.77 -13.09 15.53
C GLU A 171 -12.25 -13.75 16.82
N GLU A 172 -10.95 -14.06 16.90
CA GLU A 172 -10.33 -14.64 18.11
C GLU A 172 -10.21 -13.64 19.27
N ASN A 173 -10.14 -12.34 18.98
CA ASN A 173 -10.02 -11.26 19.97
C ASN A 173 -11.38 -10.66 20.39
N GLU A 174 -12.49 -11.06 19.76
CA GLU A 174 -13.86 -10.70 20.13
C GLU A 174 -14.53 -11.73 21.07
N ILE A 175 -13.73 -12.67 21.63
CA ILE A 175 -14.14 -13.71 22.60
C ILE A 175 -13.78 -13.31 24.03
#